data_AF-A0A7U4PAF3-F1
#
_entry.id   AF-A0A7U4PAF3-F1
#
_cell.length_a   1.000
_cell.length_b   1.000
_cell.length_c   1.000
_cell.angle_alpha   90.00
_cell.angle_beta   90.00
_cell.angle_gamma   90.00
#
_symmetry.space_group_name_H-M   'P 1'
#
loop_
_entity.id
_entity.type
_entity.pdbx_description
1 polymer ?
#
loop_
_entity_poly.entity_id
_entity_poly.type
_entity_poly.pdbx_seq_one_letter_code
_entity_poly.pdbx_strand_id
1 'polypeptide(L)'
;MKLRNQVISDSVIELDAKEVHTLGPNLRLENCTINSDCTTRSLIASNTEMVGGVFNQRKALKNFQFDRVIFSGVKFTGTFIGCDFGNNSESLPGKALDCDFSQAKVHDSRVYECDPERIGFPAWPRFTIVNPYLARDYVMSQAWPADMGIRMGVYTNNPPRCNAIFGDAEVFAKEYKIGQDDLRRLLEKIPGIVIVD
;
A
#
# COMPACT_ATOMS: atom_id res chain seq x y z
N MET A 1 -4.00 4.68 -23.08
CA MET A 1 -5.20 5.50 -22.79
C MET A 1 -4.83 6.74 -22.00
N LYS A 2 -5.50 7.88 -22.21
CA LYS A 2 -5.27 9.12 -21.43
C LYS A 2 -6.61 9.67 -20.94
N LEU A 3 -6.86 9.59 -19.64
CA LEU A 3 -8.08 10.06 -18.98
C LEU A 3 -7.75 11.28 -18.12
N ARG A 4 -8.38 12.43 -18.37
CA ARG A 4 -8.07 13.70 -17.68
C ARG A 4 -9.24 14.67 -17.78
N ASN A 5 -9.35 15.58 -16.82
CA ASN A 5 -10.33 16.68 -16.78
C ASN A 5 -11.79 16.20 -16.99
N GLN A 6 -12.17 15.11 -16.34
CA GLN A 6 -13.49 14.53 -16.48
C GLN A 6 -13.89 13.72 -15.25
N VAL A 7 -15.19 13.47 -15.13
CA VAL A 7 -15.78 12.53 -14.18
C VAL A 7 -16.22 11.30 -14.97
N ILE A 8 -15.85 10.12 -14.50
CA ILE A 8 -16.31 8.84 -15.04
C ILE A 8 -16.96 8.08 -13.88
N SER A 9 -18.17 7.57 -14.10
CA SER A 9 -18.92 6.86 -13.07
C SER A 9 -19.31 5.46 -13.56
N ASP A 10 -19.40 4.50 -12.64
CA ASP A 10 -19.97 3.16 -12.84
C ASP A 10 -19.42 2.39 -14.05
N SER A 11 -18.12 2.59 -14.33
CA SER A 11 -17.47 2.09 -15.54
C SER A 11 -16.33 1.13 -15.23
N VAL A 12 -16.05 0.23 -16.18
CA VAL A 12 -14.83 -0.61 -16.18
C VAL A 12 -13.79 0.03 -17.09
N ILE A 13 -12.59 0.25 -16.55
CA ILE A 13 -11.45 0.83 -17.24
C ILE A 13 -10.35 -0.22 -17.33
N GLU A 14 -10.00 -0.61 -18.55
CA GLU A 14 -8.92 -1.56 -18.82
C GLU A 14 -7.62 -0.80 -19.15
N LEU A 15 -6.56 -1.07 -18.39
CA LEU A 15 -5.22 -0.52 -18.60
C LEU A 15 -4.26 -1.66 -18.93
N ASP A 16 -3.86 -1.77 -20.19
CA ASP A 16 -2.89 -2.78 -20.60
C ASP A 16 -1.43 -2.38 -20.25
N ALA A 17 -0.49 -3.27 -20.54
CA ALA A 17 0.95 -3.00 -20.35
C ALA A 17 1.69 -2.57 -21.64
N LYS A 18 0.99 -2.44 -22.77
CA LYS A 18 1.59 -2.23 -24.10
C LYS A 18 1.85 -0.75 -24.36
N GLU A 19 1.03 0.12 -23.78
CA GLU A 19 1.18 1.57 -23.89
C GLU A 19 1.23 2.23 -22.52
N VAL A 20 1.67 3.50 -22.49
CA VAL A 20 1.64 4.31 -21.27
C VAL A 20 0.23 4.87 -21.09
N HIS A 21 -0.39 4.52 -19.96
CA HIS A 21 -1.67 5.04 -19.54
C HIS A 21 -1.51 6.21 -18.59
N THR A 22 -2.31 7.26 -18.78
CA THR A 22 -2.31 8.44 -17.91
C THR A 22 -3.68 8.62 -17.28
N LEU A 23 -3.72 8.61 -15.96
CA LEU A 23 -4.86 8.95 -15.12
C LEU A 23 -4.60 10.31 -14.47
N GLY A 24 -5.37 11.31 -14.90
CA GLY A 24 -5.23 12.70 -14.49
C GLY A 24 -4.52 13.60 -15.52
N PRO A 25 -4.41 14.91 -15.24
CA PRO A 25 -4.88 15.58 -14.02
C PRO A 25 -6.41 15.76 -14.01
N ASN A 26 -6.95 16.09 -12.82
CA ASN A 26 -8.36 16.41 -12.58
C ASN A 26 -9.31 15.32 -13.10
N LEU A 27 -8.92 14.07 -12.90
CA LEU A 27 -9.77 12.91 -13.20
C LEU A 27 -10.48 12.49 -11.91
N ARG A 28 -11.80 12.31 -11.97
CA ARG A 28 -12.58 11.72 -10.89
C ARG A 28 -13.25 10.44 -11.37
N LEU A 29 -13.03 9.36 -10.64
CA LEU A 29 -13.57 8.03 -10.92
C LEU A 29 -14.52 7.67 -9.78
N GLU A 30 -15.81 7.51 -10.08
CA GLU A 30 -16.82 7.19 -9.09
C GLU A 30 -17.33 5.77 -9.32
N ASN A 31 -17.20 4.90 -8.31
CA ASN A 31 -17.62 3.50 -8.36
C ASN A 31 -17.09 2.73 -9.59
N CYS A 32 -15.93 3.15 -10.11
CA CYS A 32 -15.31 2.52 -11.26
C CYS A 32 -14.50 1.29 -10.85
N THR A 33 -14.34 0.36 -11.79
CA THR A 33 -13.38 -0.73 -11.68
C THR A 33 -12.21 -0.45 -12.62
N ILE A 34 -11.00 -0.30 -12.09
CA ILE A 34 -9.77 -0.29 -12.87
C ILE A 34 -9.22 -1.72 -12.90
N ASN A 35 -9.10 -2.29 -14.08
CA ASN A 35 -8.38 -3.53 -14.33
C ASN A 35 -7.04 -3.20 -14.99
N SER A 36 -5.95 -3.32 -14.24
CA SER A 36 -4.62 -2.89 -14.64
C SER A 36 -3.69 -4.09 -14.82
N ASP A 37 -3.13 -4.21 -16.02
CA ASP A 37 -1.93 -5.01 -16.29
C ASP A 37 -0.66 -4.14 -16.24
N CYS A 38 -0.79 -2.85 -15.92
CA CYS A 38 0.32 -1.92 -15.99
C CYS A 38 1.47 -2.29 -15.05
N THR A 39 2.68 -1.95 -15.48
CA THR A 39 3.83 -1.83 -14.59
C THR A 39 4.07 -0.35 -14.29
N THR A 40 5.01 -0.04 -13.41
CA THR A 40 5.43 1.34 -13.08
C THR A 40 5.88 2.15 -14.30
N ARG A 41 6.27 1.49 -15.41
CA ARG A 41 6.65 2.15 -16.66
C ARG A 41 5.46 2.50 -17.56
N SER A 42 4.32 1.84 -17.37
CA SER A 42 3.15 1.97 -18.24
C SER A 42 1.96 2.63 -17.55
N LEU A 43 2.12 3.08 -16.30
CA LEU A 43 1.11 3.82 -15.55
C LEU A 43 1.68 5.17 -15.11
N ILE A 44 0.89 6.22 -15.34
CA ILE A 44 1.06 7.52 -14.71
C ILE A 44 -0.29 7.83 -14.06
N ALA A 45 -0.30 8.01 -12.74
CA ALA A 45 -1.49 8.41 -11.99
C ALA A 45 -1.10 9.58 -11.09
N SER A 46 -1.71 10.73 -11.33
CA SER A 46 -1.49 11.90 -10.48
C SER A 46 -2.66 12.87 -10.57
N ASN A 47 -2.94 13.56 -9.45
CA ASN A 47 -4.07 14.48 -9.33
C ASN A 47 -5.38 13.83 -9.82
N THR A 48 -5.64 12.63 -9.30
CA THR A 48 -6.79 11.80 -9.61
C THR A 48 -7.50 11.47 -8.32
N GLU A 49 -8.83 11.47 -8.34
CA GLU A 49 -9.65 11.03 -7.23
C GLU A 49 -10.41 9.76 -7.65
N MET A 50 -10.36 8.74 -6.82
CA MET A 50 -11.15 7.53 -6.98
C MET A 50 -12.00 7.31 -5.73
N VAL A 51 -13.31 7.34 -5.91
CA VAL A 51 -14.30 7.22 -4.83
C VAL A 51 -15.11 5.96 -5.05
N GLY A 52 -15.00 5.02 -4.10
CA GLY A 52 -15.58 3.69 -4.23
C GLY A 52 -14.91 2.83 -5.31
N GLY A 53 -15.51 1.69 -5.60
CA GLY A 53 -15.07 0.82 -6.68
C GLY A 53 -13.82 -0.01 -6.36
N VAL A 54 -13.15 -0.49 -7.40
CA VAL A 54 -12.08 -1.49 -7.29
C VAL A 54 -10.87 -1.10 -8.13
N PHE A 55 -9.69 -1.11 -7.52
CA PHE A 55 -8.43 -1.10 -8.25
C PHE A 55 -7.86 -2.52 -8.26
N ASN A 56 -8.03 -3.22 -9.39
CA ASN A 56 -7.56 -4.57 -9.60
C ASN A 56 -6.26 -4.59 -10.41
N GLN A 57 -5.17 -4.94 -9.75
CA GLN A 57 -3.84 -4.99 -10.34
C GLN A 57 -3.46 -6.44 -10.70
N ARG A 58 -3.73 -6.83 -11.95
CA ARG A 58 -3.56 -8.21 -12.46
C ARG A 58 -2.09 -8.66 -12.55
N LYS A 59 -1.16 -7.72 -12.76
CA LYS A 59 0.29 -7.96 -12.73
C LYS A 59 0.94 -7.19 -11.60
N ALA A 60 1.97 -7.71 -10.93
CA ALA A 60 2.56 -7.01 -9.79
C ALA A 60 3.02 -5.57 -10.15
N LEU A 61 2.47 -4.57 -9.46
CA LEU A 61 2.92 -3.18 -9.52
C LEU A 61 4.02 -2.98 -8.47
N LYS A 62 5.15 -2.39 -8.86
CA LYS A 62 6.36 -2.32 -8.01
C LYS A 62 6.91 -0.92 -7.90
N ASN A 63 7.17 -0.43 -6.69
CA ASN A 63 7.78 0.88 -6.44
C ASN A 63 7.00 2.03 -7.11
N PHE A 64 5.67 1.94 -7.11
CA PHE A 64 4.81 2.96 -7.69
C PHE A 64 4.30 3.90 -6.60
N GLN A 65 4.40 5.20 -6.86
CA GLN A 65 3.91 6.22 -5.94
C GLN A 65 2.63 6.81 -6.51
N PHE A 66 1.53 6.64 -5.80
CA PHE A 66 0.26 7.27 -6.13
C PHE A 66 0.26 8.74 -5.68
N ASP A 67 1.19 9.51 -6.25
CA ASP A 67 1.42 10.90 -5.88
C ASP A 67 0.25 11.77 -6.33
N ARG A 68 -0.25 12.57 -5.39
CA ARG A 68 -1.46 13.38 -5.54
C ARG A 68 -2.73 12.60 -5.89
N VAL A 69 -2.80 11.32 -5.54
CA VAL A 69 -4.01 10.52 -5.75
C VAL A 69 -4.77 10.42 -4.44
N ILE A 70 -6.08 10.62 -4.52
CA ILE A 70 -6.99 10.45 -3.39
C ILE A 70 -7.84 9.20 -3.67
N PHE A 71 -7.73 8.21 -2.79
CA PHE A 71 -8.59 7.05 -2.76
C PHE A 71 -9.54 7.18 -1.57
N SER A 72 -10.84 6.99 -1.81
CA SER A 72 -11.86 7.04 -0.76
C SER A 72 -12.79 5.84 -0.90
N GLY A 73 -12.80 4.90 0.04
CA GLY A 73 -13.65 3.71 -0.04
C GLY A 73 -13.28 2.72 -1.15
N VAL A 74 -12.02 2.75 -1.62
CA VAL A 74 -11.57 1.92 -2.76
C VAL A 74 -11.10 0.55 -2.27
N LYS A 75 -11.51 -0.50 -2.97
CA LYS A 75 -10.99 -1.85 -2.75
C LYS A 75 -9.80 -2.13 -3.65
N PHE A 76 -8.66 -2.48 -3.06
CA PHE A 76 -7.47 -2.91 -3.78
C PHE A 76 -7.40 -4.44 -3.85
N THR A 77 -7.14 -4.95 -5.05
CA THR A 77 -6.91 -6.38 -5.30
C THR A 77 -5.69 -6.56 -6.20
N GLY A 78 -5.07 -7.73 -6.15
CA GLY A 78 -3.85 -8.01 -6.91
C GLY A 78 -2.57 -7.81 -6.08
N THR A 79 -1.46 -7.47 -6.73
CA THR A 79 -0.14 -7.43 -6.06
C THR A 79 0.53 -6.06 -6.16
N PHE A 80 0.93 -5.52 -5.01
CA PHE A 80 1.60 -4.23 -4.85
C PHE A 80 2.84 -4.40 -3.98
N ILE A 81 4.01 -4.02 -4.49
CA ILE A 81 5.28 -4.18 -3.79
C ILE A 81 5.99 -2.82 -3.77
N GLY A 82 6.38 -2.30 -2.62
CA GLY A 82 7.05 -1.01 -2.54
C GLY A 82 6.16 0.18 -2.94
N CYS A 83 4.84 0.04 -2.93
CA CYS A 83 3.94 1.09 -3.42
C CYS A 83 3.54 2.06 -2.31
N ASP A 84 3.41 3.34 -2.65
CA ASP A 84 2.94 4.38 -1.73
C ASP A 84 1.51 4.79 -2.11
N PHE A 85 0.57 4.56 -1.20
CA PHE A 85 -0.83 4.99 -1.32
C PHE A 85 -1.01 6.29 -0.55
N GLY A 86 -1.39 7.35 -1.25
CA GLY A 86 -1.33 8.71 -0.74
C GLY A 86 0.05 9.32 -0.90
N ASN A 87 0.27 10.49 -0.28
CA ASN A 87 1.47 11.27 -0.54
C ASN A 87 2.51 11.22 0.58
N ASN A 88 3.76 10.98 0.21
CA ASN A 88 4.92 11.12 1.09
C ASN A 88 5.43 12.58 1.17
N SER A 89 4.77 13.57 0.59
CA SER A 89 5.08 15.00 0.73
C SER A 89 3.94 15.76 1.43
N GLU A 90 4.28 16.62 2.38
CA GLU A 90 3.31 17.47 3.09
C GLU A 90 2.69 18.54 2.19
N SER A 91 3.35 18.88 1.08
CA SER A 91 2.94 19.98 0.21
C SER A 91 1.86 19.61 -0.81
N LEU A 92 1.52 18.33 -1.00
CA LEU A 92 0.60 17.90 -2.06
C LEU A 92 -0.50 16.99 -1.52
N PRO A 93 -1.74 17.12 -2.03
CA PRO A 93 -2.87 16.36 -1.53
C PRO A 93 -2.84 14.91 -2.02
N GLY A 94 -2.68 13.92 -1.16
CA GLY A 94 -2.87 12.50 -1.53
C GLY A 94 -3.15 11.66 -0.31
N LYS A 95 -4.18 10.82 -0.37
CA LYS A 95 -4.73 10.10 0.80
C LYS A 95 -5.31 8.75 0.39
N ALA A 96 -5.35 7.80 1.33
CA ALA A 96 -6.13 6.57 1.17
C ALA A 96 -7.12 6.45 2.34
N LEU A 97 -8.35 6.91 2.14
CA LEU A 97 -9.40 6.97 3.15
C LEU A 97 -10.30 5.74 3.02
N ASP A 98 -10.57 5.06 4.15
CA ASP A 98 -11.56 3.98 4.22
C ASP A 98 -11.36 2.86 3.17
N CYS A 99 -10.11 2.61 2.78
CA CYS A 99 -9.77 1.67 1.71
C CYS A 99 -9.67 0.24 2.22
N ASP A 100 -9.93 -0.73 1.34
CA ASP A 100 -9.89 -2.15 1.66
C ASP A 100 -8.76 -2.84 0.88
N PHE A 101 -7.73 -3.31 1.60
CA PHE A 101 -6.61 -4.11 1.10
C PHE A 101 -6.72 -5.59 1.49
N SER A 102 -7.84 -6.04 2.06
CA SER A 102 -8.02 -7.41 2.57
C SER A 102 -7.74 -8.51 1.54
N GLN A 103 -7.92 -8.20 0.26
CA GLN A 103 -7.72 -9.10 -0.89
C GLN A 103 -6.45 -8.77 -1.70
N ALA A 104 -5.62 -7.85 -1.22
CA ALA A 104 -4.38 -7.47 -1.88
C ALA A 104 -3.18 -8.24 -1.30
N LYS A 105 -2.24 -8.59 -2.17
CA LYS A 105 -0.90 -9.03 -1.81
C LYS A 105 -0.01 -7.79 -1.75
N VAL A 106 0.18 -7.27 -0.56
CA VAL A 106 0.94 -6.03 -0.30
C VAL A 106 2.22 -6.35 0.46
N HIS A 107 3.33 -5.77 0.03
CA HIS A 107 4.64 -5.89 0.68
C HIS A 107 5.43 -4.59 0.51
N ASP A 108 6.21 -4.18 1.50
CA ASP A 108 6.97 -2.92 1.49
C ASP A 108 6.15 -1.68 1.12
N SER A 109 4.84 -1.74 1.27
CA SER A 109 3.94 -0.71 0.76
C SER A 109 3.43 0.13 1.92
N ARG A 110 3.23 1.43 1.69
CA ARG A 110 2.87 2.40 2.72
C ARG A 110 1.54 3.06 2.42
N VAL A 111 0.82 3.40 3.47
CA VAL A 111 -0.40 4.20 3.40
C VAL A 111 -0.20 5.46 4.19
N TYR A 112 -0.42 6.60 3.53
CA TYR A 112 -0.27 7.93 4.09
C TYR A 112 -1.63 8.60 4.29
N GLU A 113 -1.71 9.45 5.32
CA GLU A 113 -2.84 10.35 5.59
C GLU A 113 -4.19 9.60 5.67
N CYS A 114 -4.21 8.50 6.43
CA CYS A 114 -5.40 7.67 6.66
C CYS A 114 -5.69 7.47 8.16
N ASP A 115 -6.91 7.04 8.45
CA ASP A 115 -7.28 6.46 9.74
C ASP A 115 -7.11 4.93 9.67
N PRO A 116 -6.11 4.35 10.35
CA PRO A 116 -5.84 2.90 10.30
C PRO A 116 -7.02 2.04 10.77
N GLU A 117 -7.88 2.53 11.66
CA GLU A 117 -9.03 1.75 12.16
C GLU A 117 -10.09 1.51 11.06
N ARG A 118 -10.03 2.29 9.98
CA ARG A 118 -10.97 2.24 8.87
C ARG A 118 -10.39 1.57 7.62
N ILE A 119 -9.15 1.06 7.70
CA ILE A 119 -8.52 0.33 6.61
C ILE A 119 -8.79 -1.17 6.73
N GLY A 120 -9.22 -1.79 5.64
CA GLY A 120 -9.28 -3.26 5.54
C GLY A 120 -7.86 -3.81 5.36
N PHE A 121 -7.31 -4.48 6.38
CA PHE A 121 -5.97 -5.07 6.30
C PHE A 121 -5.98 -6.47 5.67
N PRO A 122 -4.93 -6.85 4.92
CA PRO A 122 -4.77 -8.21 4.39
C PRO A 122 -4.57 -9.23 5.52
N ALA A 123 -5.12 -10.43 5.34
CA ALA A 123 -4.86 -11.55 6.23
C ALA A 123 -3.39 -12.05 6.14
N TRP A 124 -2.97 -12.71 7.20
CA TRP A 124 -1.72 -13.46 7.31
C TRP A 124 -1.52 -14.33 6.04
N PRO A 125 -0.30 -14.42 5.48
CA PRO A 125 1.00 -14.01 6.01
C PRO A 125 1.36 -12.51 5.87
N ARG A 126 0.44 -11.65 5.43
CA ARG A 126 0.70 -10.21 5.46
C ARG A 126 0.51 -9.69 6.89
N PHE A 127 1.35 -8.74 7.27
CA PHE A 127 1.24 -8.03 8.53
C PHE A 127 1.32 -6.54 8.28
N THR A 128 0.79 -5.75 9.20
CA THR A 128 0.82 -4.28 9.10
C THR A 128 1.40 -3.70 10.39
N ILE A 129 2.30 -2.73 10.29
CA ILE A 129 2.65 -1.88 11.43
C ILE A 129 1.87 -0.58 11.26
N VAL A 130 0.93 -0.35 12.16
CA VAL A 130 0.17 0.90 12.24
C VAL A 130 0.99 1.93 12.99
N ASN A 131 0.98 3.17 12.50
CA ASN A 131 1.79 4.29 12.98
C ASN A 131 3.25 3.89 13.21
N PRO A 132 3.96 3.39 12.17
CA PRO A 132 5.31 2.81 12.28
C PRO A 132 6.34 3.71 12.97
N TYR A 133 6.17 5.04 12.91
CA TYR A 133 6.99 6.00 13.64
C TYR A 133 6.99 5.73 15.16
N LEU A 134 5.85 5.38 15.75
CA LEU A 134 5.72 5.11 17.18
C LEU A 134 6.34 3.76 17.59
N ALA A 135 6.48 2.83 16.64
CA ALA A 135 7.10 1.54 16.88
C ALA A 135 8.63 1.57 16.84
N ARG A 136 9.22 2.71 16.41
CA ARG A 136 10.66 2.82 16.13
C ARG A 136 11.54 2.50 17.32
N ASP A 137 11.31 3.13 18.47
CA ASP A 137 12.17 2.96 19.65
C ASP A 137 12.14 1.52 20.14
N TYR A 138 10.96 0.89 20.13
CA TYR A 138 10.82 -0.53 20.40
C TYR A 138 11.67 -1.34 19.43
N VAL A 139 11.46 -1.19 18.12
CA VAL A 139 12.18 -1.95 17.08
C VAL A 139 13.69 -1.79 17.21
N MET A 140 14.20 -0.57 17.42
CA MET A 140 15.65 -0.32 17.51
C MET A 140 16.29 -0.87 18.79
N SER A 141 15.50 -1.14 19.83
CA SER A 141 15.98 -1.71 21.11
C SER A 141 16.04 -3.25 21.12
N GLN A 142 15.39 -3.92 20.15
CA GLN A 142 15.32 -5.38 20.13
C GLN A 142 16.56 -6.02 19.50
N ALA A 143 16.94 -7.21 20.01
CA ALA A 143 17.91 -8.09 19.37
C ALA A 143 17.22 -8.94 18.29
N TRP A 144 17.18 -8.43 17.06
CA TRP A 144 16.58 -9.14 15.93
C TRP A 144 17.46 -10.30 15.43
N PRO A 145 16.88 -11.37 14.88
CA PRO A 145 17.63 -12.41 14.18
C PRO A 145 18.33 -11.85 12.93
N ALA A 146 19.59 -12.22 12.74
CA ALA A 146 20.39 -11.80 11.59
C ALA A 146 20.34 -10.28 11.35
N ASP A 147 20.16 -9.85 10.11
CA ASP A 147 20.04 -8.46 9.67
C ASP A 147 18.58 -7.97 9.56
N MET A 148 17.60 -8.76 10.04
CA MET A 148 16.18 -8.37 10.04
C MET A 148 15.94 -7.04 10.75
N GLY A 149 16.73 -6.71 11.78
CA GLY A 149 16.65 -5.43 12.48
C GLY A 149 16.89 -4.22 11.57
N ILE A 150 17.70 -4.35 10.51
CA ILE A 150 17.89 -3.30 9.50
C ILE A 150 16.59 -3.06 8.75
N ARG A 151 15.93 -4.13 8.31
CA ARG A 151 14.67 -4.07 7.57
C ARG A 151 13.54 -3.49 8.41
N MET A 152 13.41 -3.93 9.66
CA MET A 152 12.44 -3.38 10.61
C MET A 152 12.74 -1.92 10.95
N GLY A 153 14.03 -1.57 11.05
CA GLY A 153 14.49 -0.20 11.20
C GLY A 153 14.08 0.69 10.03
N VAL A 154 14.08 0.18 8.80
CA VAL A 154 13.53 0.87 7.61
C VAL A 154 12.02 1.00 7.70
N TYR A 155 11.30 -0.05 8.11
CA TYR A 155 9.84 -0.01 8.23
C TYR A 155 9.36 1.04 9.22
N THR A 156 10.11 1.26 10.30
CA THR A 156 9.79 2.25 11.35
C THR A 156 10.46 3.61 11.13
N ASN A 157 11.32 3.76 10.13
CA ASN A 157 11.92 5.05 9.76
C ASN A 157 11.01 5.83 8.80
N ASN A 158 9.80 6.13 9.24
CA ASN A 158 8.81 6.88 8.46
C ASN A 158 8.33 8.11 9.23
N PRO A 159 7.87 9.16 8.54
CA PRO A 159 7.27 10.33 9.20
C PRO A 159 5.95 9.96 9.89
N PRO A 160 5.47 10.74 10.88
CA PRO A 160 4.23 10.47 11.60
C PRO A 160 2.97 10.33 10.72
N ARG A 161 2.97 10.93 9.51
CA ARG A 161 1.87 10.81 8.52
C ARG A 161 1.84 9.47 7.77
N CYS A 162 2.86 8.64 7.89
CA CYS A 162 2.80 7.26 7.43
C CYS A 162 2.01 6.48 8.46
N ASN A 163 0.75 6.19 8.17
CA ASN A 163 -0.19 5.62 9.12
C ASN A 163 -0.16 4.09 9.11
N ALA A 164 0.28 3.47 8.02
CA ALA A 164 0.46 2.03 7.94
C ALA A 164 1.59 1.65 6.98
N ILE A 165 2.32 0.59 7.32
CA ILE A 165 3.24 -0.10 6.41
C ILE A 165 2.97 -1.60 6.41
N PHE A 166 2.89 -2.17 5.20
CA PHE A 166 2.63 -3.58 4.97
C PHE A 166 3.94 -4.36 4.82
N GLY A 167 4.00 -5.52 5.49
CA GLY A 167 5.02 -6.54 5.28
C GLY A 167 4.40 -7.88 4.89
N ASP A 168 5.24 -8.78 4.41
CA ASP A 168 4.86 -10.15 4.07
C ASP A 168 5.81 -11.11 4.77
N ALA A 169 5.27 -11.88 5.72
CA ALA A 169 6.03 -12.80 6.54
C ALA A 169 6.66 -13.94 5.74
N GLU A 170 6.10 -14.33 4.59
CA GLU A 170 6.72 -15.35 3.73
C GLU A 170 8.03 -14.83 3.13
N VAL A 171 8.04 -13.55 2.73
CA VAL A 171 9.24 -12.90 2.18
C VAL A 171 10.31 -12.81 3.26
N PHE A 172 9.95 -12.32 4.45
CA PHE A 172 10.87 -12.23 5.59
C PHE A 172 11.40 -13.60 6.03
N ALA A 173 10.53 -14.61 6.15
CA ALA A 173 10.89 -15.96 6.54
C ALA A 173 11.93 -16.56 5.58
N LYS A 174 11.73 -16.36 4.28
CA LYS A 174 12.66 -16.82 3.24
C LYS A 174 13.99 -16.06 3.27
N GLU A 175 13.95 -14.74 3.41
CA GLU A 175 15.13 -13.88 3.39
C GLU A 175 16.04 -14.12 4.60
N TYR A 176 15.45 -14.13 5.80
CA TYR A 176 16.19 -14.26 7.06
C TYR A 176 16.29 -15.70 7.57
N LYS A 177 15.78 -16.68 6.80
CA LYS A 177 15.79 -18.11 7.12
C LYS A 177 15.20 -18.40 8.51
N ILE A 178 14.09 -17.74 8.82
CA ILE A 178 13.33 -17.91 10.06
C ILE A 178 11.99 -18.60 9.77
N GLY A 179 11.52 -19.45 10.68
CA GLY A 179 10.18 -20.07 10.56
C GLY A 179 9.08 -19.02 10.64
N GLN A 180 7.99 -19.18 9.88
CA GLN A 180 6.88 -18.22 9.87
C GLN A 180 6.23 -18.05 11.25
N ASP A 181 6.10 -19.13 12.03
CA ASP A 181 5.54 -19.06 13.39
C ASP A 181 6.45 -18.28 14.35
N ASP A 182 7.78 -18.48 14.25
CA ASP A 182 8.73 -17.74 15.07
C ASP A 182 8.77 -16.27 14.66
N LEU A 183 8.70 -15.99 13.36
CA LEU A 183 8.57 -14.64 12.85
C LEU A 183 7.28 -13.97 13.36
N ARG A 184 6.14 -14.69 13.32
CA ARG A 184 4.87 -14.18 13.84
C ARG A 184 4.99 -13.78 15.31
N ARG A 185 5.55 -14.65 16.16
CA ARG A 185 5.79 -14.38 17.59
C ARG A 185 6.71 -13.19 17.83
N LEU A 186 7.66 -12.92 16.93
CA LEU A 186 8.53 -11.75 17.01
C LEU A 186 7.76 -10.47 16.64
N LEU A 187 6.98 -10.52 15.56
CA LEU A 187 6.20 -9.38 15.07
C LEU A 187 5.09 -8.97 16.04
N GLU A 188 4.41 -9.93 16.67
CA GLU A 188 3.31 -9.71 17.64
C GLU A 188 3.71 -8.83 18.84
N LYS A 189 5.01 -8.68 19.11
CA LYS A 189 5.50 -7.84 20.21
C LYS A 189 5.69 -6.37 19.81
N ILE A 190 5.62 -6.05 18.52
CA ILE A 190 5.83 -4.69 18.03
C ILE A 190 4.59 -3.84 18.36
N PRO A 191 4.74 -2.67 19.00
CA PRO A 191 3.64 -1.74 19.20
C PRO A 191 2.97 -1.36 17.87
N GLY A 192 1.63 -1.44 17.83
CA GLY A 192 0.86 -1.13 16.61
C GLY A 192 0.92 -2.21 15.52
N ILE A 193 1.45 -3.40 15.80
CA ILE A 193 1.33 -4.53 14.88
C ILE A 193 -0.13 -4.95 14.72
N VAL A 194 -0.52 -5.23 13.48
CA VAL A 194 -1.81 -5.82 13.11
C VAL A 194 -1.53 -7.07 12.27
N ILE A 195 -2.07 -8.19 12.75
CA ILE A 195 -2.10 -9.47 12.05
C ILE A 195 -3.54 -9.95 12.06
N VAL A 196 -4.11 -10.12 10.86
CA VAL A 196 -5.47 -10.64 10.67
C VAL A 196 -5.36 -12.11 10.32
N ASP A 197 -6.15 -12.97 10.96
CA ASP A 197 -6.19 -14.42 10.71
C ASP A 197 -7.08 -14.79 9.52
#